data_AF-A0A075KFC8-F1
#
_entry.id   AF-A0A075KFC8-F1
#
_cell.length_a   1.000
_cell.length_b   1.000
_cell.length_c   1.000
_cell.angle_alpha   90.00
_cell.angle_beta   90.00
_cell.angle_gamma   90.00
#
_symmetry.space_group_name_H-M   'P 1'
#
loop_
_entity.id
_entity.type
_entity.pdbx_description
1 polymer ?
#
loop_
_entity_poly.entity_id
_entity_poly.type
_entity_poly.pdbx_seq_one_letter_code
_entity_poly.pdbx_strand_id
1 'polypeptide(L)'
;MKRIVMLILTISVLMMMSVTASAAHGHKDRGNHDNGWHRTHHNDVEAERGLPFAWHERYDSMRGNYHLERVYDRDMDDRFPGLRAYRWSGHEGFWHHGHYVKDAVFFFNTNDEIVSVGYMADGVFISFRENHESYENHDSFYFSWFHRS
;
A
#
# COMPACT_ATOMS: atom_id res chain seq x y z
N MET A 1 2.47 38.01 33.55
CA MET A 1 3.19 36.95 32.80
C MET A 1 3.09 35.58 33.50
N LYS A 2 1.91 35.17 34.00
CA LYS A 2 1.69 33.83 34.60
C LYS A 2 0.58 33.02 33.92
N ARG A 3 -0.23 33.66 33.05
CA ARG A 3 -1.39 33.03 32.39
C ARG A 3 -1.08 32.45 31.01
N ILE A 4 0.02 32.86 30.36
CA ILE A 4 0.44 32.35 29.05
C ILE A 4 1.17 30.99 29.19
N VAL A 5 1.88 30.76 30.30
CA VAL A 5 2.61 29.51 30.55
C VAL A 5 1.65 28.32 30.79
N MET A 6 0.47 28.56 31.37
CA MET A 6 -0.51 27.48 31.60
C MET A 6 -1.20 26.99 30.32
N LEU A 7 -1.32 27.84 29.29
CA LEU A 7 -2.00 27.47 28.04
C LEU A 7 -1.13 26.56 27.15
N ILE A 8 0.19 26.68 27.24
CA ILE A 8 1.13 25.81 26.51
C ILE A 8 1.18 24.42 27.16
N LEU A 9 1.08 24.33 28.50
CA LEU A 9 1.13 23.04 29.21
C LEU A 9 -0.11 22.17 28.96
N THR A 10 -1.28 22.77 28.75
CA THR A 10 -2.52 22.01 28.46
C THR A 10 -2.56 21.43 27.05
N ILE A 11 -1.89 22.05 26.08
CA ILE A 11 -1.80 21.50 24.71
C ILE A 11 -0.84 20.30 24.67
N SER A 12 0.21 20.29 25.50
CA SER A 12 1.18 19.19 25.58
C SER A 12 0.59 17.89 26.15
N VAL A 13 -0.41 17.98 27.03
CA VAL A 13 -1.03 16.79 27.66
C VAL A 13 -2.09 16.15 26.77
N LEU A 14 -2.71 16.90 25.84
CA LEU A 14 -3.71 16.34 24.92
C LEU A 14 -3.09 15.55 23.74
N MET A 15 -1.79 15.71 23.45
CA MET A 15 -1.09 14.95 22.41
C MET A 15 -0.52 13.61 22.88
N MET A 16 -0.72 13.22 24.15
CA MET A 16 -0.21 11.96 24.71
C MET A 16 -1.28 10.86 24.85
N MET A 17 -2.49 11.02 24.32
CA MET A 17 -3.56 10.00 24.41
C MET A 17 -3.93 9.30 23.09
N SER A 18 -3.07 9.38 22.07
CA SER A 18 -3.22 8.60 20.84
C SER A 18 -1.96 7.78 20.56
N VAL A 19 -1.65 6.84 21.46
CA VAL A 19 -0.71 5.76 21.16
C VAL A 19 -1.40 4.44 21.48
N THR A 20 -2.36 4.06 20.64
CA THR A 20 -2.62 2.64 20.44
C THR A 20 -1.48 2.10 19.60
N ALA A 21 -0.62 1.33 20.25
CA ALA A 21 0.49 0.63 19.63
C ALA A 21 0.00 -0.23 18.46
N SER A 22 0.37 0.14 17.23
CA SER A 22 0.54 -0.86 16.19
C SER A 22 1.83 -1.59 16.52
N ALA A 23 1.73 -2.92 16.68
CA ALA A 23 2.87 -3.75 16.99
C ALA A 23 3.93 -3.59 15.90
N ALA A 24 5.01 -2.88 16.24
CA ALA A 24 6.28 -2.98 15.58
C ALA A 24 6.74 -4.44 15.71
N HIS A 25 6.41 -5.26 14.72
CA HIS A 25 7.09 -6.53 14.52
C HIS A 25 8.52 -6.20 14.08
N GLY A 26 9.41 -6.14 15.07
CA GLY A 26 10.85 -6.13 14.87
C GLY A 26 11.25 -7.39 14.11
N HIS A 27 11.30 -7.29 12.79
CA HIS A 27 11.96 -8.28 11.97
C HIS A 27 13.45 -7.97 12.03
N LYS A 28 14.16 -8.83 12.75
CA LYS A 28 15.61 -8.80 12.89
C LYS A 28 16.26 -8.70 11.52
N ASP A 29 17.15 -7.72 11.38
CA ASP A 29 18.16 -7.60 10.34
C ASP A 29 18.89 -8.93 10.14
N ARG A 30 18.51 -9.66 9.10
CA ARG A 30 19.28 -10.76 8.52
C ARG A 30 19.00 -10.83 7.04
N GLY A 31 19.81 -10.12 6.27
CA GLY A 31 19.88 -10.27 4.83
C GLY A 31 20.07 -8.94 4.13
N ASN A 32 21.32 -8.62 3.81
CA ASN A 32 21.71 -7.65 2.82
C ASN A 32 20.91 -7.86 1.52
N HIS A 33 19.92 -7.01 1.23
CA HIS A 33 19.01 -7.16 0.09
C HIS A 33 18.61 -5.79 -0.46
N ASP A 34 19.41 -5.28 -1.40
CA ASP A 34 18.91 -4.38 -2.43
C ASP A 34 17.91 -5.18 -3.30
N ASN A 35 16.68 -5.36 -2.81
CA ASN A 35 15.63 -6.15 -3.49
C ASN A 35 15.07 -5.48 -4.75
N GLY A 36 15.84 -4.60 -5.39
CA GLY A 36 15.45 -3.83 -6.57
C GLY A 36 14.40 -2.75 -6.33
N TRP A 37 13.97 -2.55 -5.08
CA TRP A 37 12.97 -1.55 -4.71
C TRP A 37 13.61 -0.17 -4.57
N HIS A 38 13.10 0.78 -5.35
CA HIS A 38 13.51 2.18 -5.28
C HIS A 38 12.31 3.01 -4.86
N ARG A 39 12.47 3.82 -3.80
CA ARG A 39 11.43 4.74 -3.39
C ARG A 39 11.34 5.86 -4.42
N THR A 40 10.13 6.19 -4.85
CA THR A 40 9.89 7.31 -5.75
C THR A 40 9.55 8.56 -4.93
N HIS A 41 9.82 9.74 -5.49
CA HIS A 41 9.56 11.03 -4.83
C HIS A 41 8.20 11.63 -5.21
N HIS A 42 7.21 10.76 -5.46
CA HIS A 42 5.86 11.19 -5.72
C HIS A 42 5.11 11.38 -4.39
N ASN A 43 4.39 12.50 -4.27
CA ASN A 43 3.46 12.72 -3.17
C ASN A 43 2.07 12.27 -3.65
N ASP A 44 1.61 11.12 -3.18
CA ASP A 44 0.42 10.46 -3.72
C ASP A 44 -0.90 11.08 -3.25
N VAL A 45 -0.85 12.11 -2.38
CA VAL A 45 -2.04 12.76 -1.82
C VAL A 45 -3.03 13.25 -2.89
N GLU A 46 -2.55 13.73 -4.03
CA GLU A 46 -3.45 14.15 -5.13
C GLU A 46 -4.00 12.96 -5.92
N ALA A 47 -3.18 11.93 -6.15
CA ALA A 47 -3.58 10.72 -6.85
C ALA A 47 -4.63 9.93 -6.05
N GLU A 48 -4.56 9.97 -4.72
CA GLU A 48 -5.49 9.29 -3.82
C GLU A 48 -6.93 9.77 -3.93
N ARG A 49 -7.15 11.04 -4.30
CA ARG A 49 -8.52 11.58 -4.43
C ARG A 49 -9.32 10.92 -5.55
N GLY A 50 -8.64 10.29 -6.50
CA GLY A 50 -9.25 9.60 -7.64
C GLY A 50 -9.27 8.08 -7.52
N LEU A 51 -8.84 7.51 -6.39
CA LEU A 51 -8.83 6.07 -6.21
C LEU A 51 -10.27 5.54 -6.04
N PRO A 52 -10.59 4.37 -6.61
CA PRO A 52 -11.90 3.75 -6.48
C PRO A 52 -12.06 3.04 -5.12
N PHE A 53 -11.07 3.10 -4.24
CA PHE A 53 -11.10 2.46 -2.94
C PHE A 53 -10.60 3.43 -1.87
N ALA A 54 -10.99 3.18 -0.63
CA ALA A 54 -10.37 3.85 0.51
C ALA A 54 -9.24 2.98 1.09
N TRP A 55 -8.18 3.61 1.59
CA TRP A 55 -7.20 2.90 2.41
C TRP A 55 -7.88 2.28 3.64
N HIS A 56 -7.41 1.09 4.00
CA HIS A 56 -8.02 0.24 5.02
C HIS A 56 -9.46 -0.23 4.72
N GLU A 57 -9.97 -0.03 3.51
CA GLU A 57 -11.23 -0.65 3.11
C GLU A 57 -11.08 -2.18 3.17
N ARG A 58 -12.11 -2.84 3.70
CA ARG A 58 -12.08 -4.29 3.91
C ARG A 58 -12.37 -5.05 2.63
N TYR A 59 -11.73 -6.20 2.46
CA TYR A 59 -11.93 -7.10 1.31
C TYR A 59 -13.41 -7.36 1.01
N ASP A 60 -14.22 -7.61 2.04
CA ASP A 60 -15.66 -7.88 1.89
C ASP A 60 -16.46 -6.70 1.33
N SER A 61 -16.05 -5.46 1.62
CA SER A 61 -16.65 -4.25 1.04
C SER A 61 -16.26 -4.15 -0.43
N MET A 62 -14.97 -4.34 -0.72
CA MET A 62 -14.43 -4.17 -2.06
C MET A 62 -14.95 -5.23 -3.04
N ARG A 63 -15.06 -6.51 -2.62
CA ARG A 63 -15.50 -7.60 -3.52
C ARG A 63 -16.95 -7.49 -3.98
N GLY A 64 -17.77 -6.64 -3.34
CA GLY A 64 -19.12 -6.33 -3.80
C GLY A 64 -19.14 -5.37 -5.00
N ASN A 65 -18.11 -4.54 -5.13
CA ASN A 65 -17.99 -3.50 -6.15
C ASN A 65 -16.98 -3.87 -7.25
N TYR A 66 -16.02 -4.75 -6.94
CA TYR A 66 -14.89 -5.08 -7.78
C TYR A 66 -14.71 -6.59 -7.94
N HIS A 67 -14.24 -7.03 -9.11
CA HIS A 67 -13.82 -8.41 -9.28
C HIS A 67 -12.42 -8.57 -8.68
N LEU A 68 -12.37 -9.26 -7.54
CA LEU A 68 -11.16 -9.56 -6.80
C LEU A 68 -10.94 -11.07 -6.75
N GLU A 69 -9.85 -11.54 -7.35
CA GLU A 69 -9.43 -12.94 -7.31
C GLU A 69 -8.21 -13.09 -6.42
N ARG A 70 -8.24 -14.05 -5.50
CA ARG A 70 -7.08 -14.30 -4.63
C ARG A 70 -5.91 -14.84 -5.45
N VAL A 71 -4.75 -14.21 -5.33
CA VAL A 71 -3.49 -14.74 -5.85
C VAL A 71 -2.97 -15.81 -4.89
N TYR A 72 -2.83 -17.03 -5.40
CA TYR A 72 -2.20 -18.17 -4.71
C TYR A 72 -0.86 -18.48 -5.39
N ASP A 73 0.13 -17.61 -5.18
CA ASP A 73 1.46 -17.72 -5.78
C ASP A 73 2.51 -17.59 -4.69
N ARG A 74 3.34 -18.63 -4.55
CA ARG A 74 4.35 -18.69 -3.49
C ARG A 74 5.42 -17.60 -3.65
N ASP A 75 5.85 -17.31 -4.87
CA ASP A 75 6.88 -16.30 -5.11
C ASP A 75 6.32 -14.91 -4.77
N MET A 76 5.03 -14.69 -5.01
CA MET A 76 4.33 -13.48 -4.59
C MET A 76 4.21 -13.38 -3.05
N ASP A 77 3.84 -14.46 -2.39
CA ASP A 77 3.75 -14.52 -0.91
C ASP A 77 5.13 -14.29 -0.25
N ASP A 78 6.21 -14.85 -0.83
CA ASP A 78 7.58 -14.67 -0.34
C ASP A 78 8.06 -13.20 -0.50
N ARG A 79 7.58 -12.50 -1.53
CA ARG A 79 7.90 -11.07 -1.78
C ARG A 79 7.09 -10.09 -0.94
N PHE A 80 5.88 -10.47 -0.55
CA PHE A 80 4.98 -9.66 0.28
C PHE A 80 4.57 -10.39 1.56
N PRO A 81 5.54 -10.70 2.45
CA PRO A 81 5.29 -11.56 3.60
C PRO A 81 4.24 -10.95 4.53
N GLY A 82 3.25 -11.77 4.88
CA GLY A 82 2.16 -11.38 5.78
C GLY A 82 1.03 -10.59 5.11
N LEU A 83 1.12 -10.33 3.80
CA LEU A 83 0.04 -9.73 3.03
C LEU A 83 -0.70 -10.78 2.21
N ARG A 84 -1.94 -10.48 1.86
CA ARG A 84 -2.78 -11.27 0.97
C ARG A 84 -2.96 -10.51 -0.33
N ALA A 85 -2.39 -11.01 -1.41
CA ALA A 85 -2.52 -10.42 -2.74
C ALA A 85 -3.82 -10.84 -3.41
N TYR A 86 -4.60 -9.88 -3.91
CA TYR A 86 -5.79 -10.13 -4.72
C TYR A 86 -5.62 -9.41 -6.05
N ARG A 87 -5.75 -10.13 -7.15
CA ARG A 87 -5.80 -9.52 -8.46
C ARG A 87 -7.14 -8.82 -8.59
N TRP A 88 -7.06 -7.55 -8.93
CA TRP A 88 -8.19 -6.76 -9.35
C TRP A 88 -8.24 -6.74 -10.87
N SER A 89 -9.43 -7.04 -11.40
CA SER A 89 -9.78 -6.75 -12.79
C SER A 89 -11.12 -6.05 -12.83
N GLY A 90 -11.21 -4.97 -13.59
CA GLY A 90 -12.41 -4.15 -13.71
C GLY A 90 -12.71 -3.82 -15.15
N HIS A 91 -13.97 -3.54 -15.46
CA HIS A 91 -14.31 -2.88 -16.73
C HIS A 91 -13.76 -1.44 -16.76
N GLU A 92 -13.66 -0.81 -15.60
CA GLU A 92 -13.13 0.54 -15.40
C GLU A 92 -11.80 0.49 -14.63
N GLY A 93 -10.85 1.30 -15.08
CA GLY A 93 -9.55 1.56 -14.47
C GLY A 93 -9.54 2.79 -13.54
N PHE A 94 -8.43 3.07 -12.89
CA PHE A 94 -8.19 4.35 -12.18
C PHE A 94 -6.88 5.02 -12.62
N TRP A 95 -6.77 6.33 -12.42
CA TRP A 95 -5.54 7.06 -12.75
C TRP A 95 -4.61 7.16 -11.55
N HIS A 96 -3.34 6.83 -11.74
CA HIS A 96 -2.27 7.02 -10.76
C HIS A 96 -1.02 7.56 -11.48
N HIS A 97 -0.56 8.75 -11.10
CA HIS A 97 0.56 9.47 -11.75
C HIS A 97 0.52 9.51 -13.28
N GLY A 98 -0.65 9.80 -13.85
CA GLY A 98 -0.80 9.87 -15.31
C GLY A 98 -0.80 8.51 -16.02
N HIS A 99 -0.83 7.40 -15.28
CA HIS A 99 -1.06 6.06 -15.81
C HIS A 99 -2.47 5.59 -15.50
N TYR A 100 -3.16 5.08 -16.51
CA TYR A 100 -4.48 4.46 -16.33
C TYR A 100 -4.32 2.98 -16.03
N VAL A 101 -4.61 2.60 -14.79
CA VAL A 101 -4.45 1.25 -14.24
C VAL A 101 -5.76 0.49 -14.38
N LYS A 102 -5.76 -0.58 -15.19
CA LYS A 102 -6.90 -1.51 -15.35
C LYS A 102 -6.69 -2.87 -14.70
N ASP A 103 -5.43 -3.22 -14.47
CA ASP A 103 -5.00 -4.45 -13.84
C ASP A 103 -4.08 -4.09 -12.69
N ALA A 104 -4.49 -4.46 -11.48
CA ALA A 104 -3.74 -4.17 -10.27
C ALA A 104 -3.76 -5.40 -9.36
N VAL A 105 -2.84 -5.40 -8.40
CA VAL A 105 -2.81 -6.33 -7.29
C VAL A 105 -3.03 -5.53 -6.03
N PHE A 106 -4.12 -5.81 -5.33
CA PHE A 106 -4.41 -5.22 -4.03
C PHE A 106 -3.84 -6.13 -2.94
N PHE A 107 -3.06 -5.54 -2.04
CA PHE A 107 -2.47 -6.25 -0.91
C PHE A 107 -3.21 -5.90 0.36
N PHE A 108 -3.78 -6.93 0.99
CA PHE A 108 -4.52 -6.81 2.23
C PHE A 108 -3.67 -7.30 3.40
N ASN A 109 -3.77 -6.61 4.53
CA ASN A 109 -3.12 -7.01 5.78
C ASN A 109 -3.85 -8.22 6.43
N THR A 110 -3.43 -8.60 7.63
CA THR A 110 -4.04 -9.72 8.36
C THR A 110 -5.48 -9.48 8.82
N ASN A 111 -5.92 -8.23 8.86
CA ASN A 111 -7.29 -7.82 9.21
C ASN A 111 -8.24 -7.74 8.00
N ASP A 112 -7.78 -8.17 6.82
CA ASP A 112 -8.47 -8.03 5.54
C ASP A 112 -8.70 -6.58 5.12
N GLU A 113 -7.77 -5.69 5.45
CA GLU A 113 -7.81 -4.27 5.05
C GLU A 113 -6.76 -3.99 3.97
N ILE A 114 -7.11 -3.24 2.92
CA ILE A 114 -6.17 -2.86 1.86
C ILE A 114 -5.12 -1.86 2.39
N VAL A 115 -3.84 -2.17 2.17
CA VAL A 115 -2.71 -1.37 2.68
C VAL A 115 -1.68 -1.01 1.61
N SER A 116 -1.73 -1.69 0.46
CA SER A 116 -0.84 -1.43 -0.67
C SER A 116 -1.50 -1.86 -1.98
N VAL A 117 -1.14 -1.20 -3.06
CA VAL A 117 -1.55 -1.55 -4.42
C VAL A 117 -0.34 -1.63 -5.32
N GLY A 118 -0.29 -2.67 -6.15
CA GLY A 118 0.75 -2.90 -7.12
C GLY A 118 0.22 -2.97 -8.55
N TYR A 119 0.94 -2.41 -9.52
CA TYR A 119 0.60 -2.51 -10.94
C TYR A 119 1.85 -2.35 -11.81
N MET A 120 1.75 -2.76 -13.08
CA MET A 120 2.82 -2.54 -14.06
C MET A 120 2.62 -1.21 -14.80
N ALA A 121 3.65 -0.38 -14.88
CA ALA A 121 3.71 0.78 -15.76
C ALA A 121 5.09 0.87 -16.41
N ASP A 122 5.11 1.08 -17.74
CA ASP A 122 6.34 1.23 -18.55
C ASP A 122 7.41 0.15 -18.29
N GLY A 123 6.97 -1.09 -18.05
CA GLY A 123 7.85 -2.23 -17.79
C GLY A 123 8.38 -2.34 -16.35
N VAL A 124 7.92 -1.47 -15.44
CA VAL A 124 8.31 -1.44 -14.04
C VAL A 124 7.12 -1.78 -13.15
N PHE A 125 7.35 -2.51 -12.08
CA PHE A 125 6.32 -2.76 -11.07
C PHE A 125 6.28 -1.60 -10.08
N ILE A 126 5.17 -0.89 -10.04
CA ILE A 126 4.91 0.20 -9.10
C ILE A 126 4.11 -0.36 -7.93
N SER A 127 4.53 -0.06 -6.71
CA SER A 127 3.80 -0.35 -5.47
C SER A 127 3.62 0.92 -4.67
N PHE A 128 2.38 1.34 -4.45
CA PHE A 128 2.05 2.50 -3.62
C PHE A 128 1.20 2.08 -2.41
N ARG A 129 1.30 2.84 -1.32
CA ARG A 129 0.88 2.42 0.02
C ARG A 129 0.02 3.46 0.72
N GLU A 130 -0.68 3.01 1.76
CA GLU A 130 -1.53 3.83 2.63
C GLU A 130 -0.84 5.06 3.26
N ASN A 131 0.49 5.02 3.36
CA ASN A 131 1.30 6.08 3.95
C ASN A 131 1.83 7.07 2.91
N HIS A 132 1.25 7.09 1.71
CA HIS A 132 1.64 7.92 0.57
C HIS A 132 3.06 7.62 0.04
N GLU A 133 3.65 6.49 0.42
CA GLU A 133 4.93 6.07 -0.13
C GLU A 133 4.71 5.20 -1.36
N SER A 134 5.46 5.51 -2.42
CA SER A 134 5.49 4.77 -3.66
C SER A 134 6.89 4.23 -3.94
N TYR A 135 6.93 3.05 -4.53
CA TYR A 135 8.15 2.30 -4.81
C TYR A 135 8.05 1.68 -6.20
N GLU A 136 9.19 1.56 -6.86
CA GLU A 136 9.33 0.91 -8.15
C GLU A 136 10.29 -0.28 -8.06
N ASN A 137 10.03 -1.33 -8.84
CA ASN A 137 10.87 -2.50 -8.93
C ASN A 137 11.01 -2.99 -10.37
N HIS A 138 12.26 -3.19 -10.80
CA HIS A 138 12.62 -3.62 -12.15
C HIS A 138 12.88 -5.12 -12.27
N ASP A 139 12.58 -5.92 -11.24
CA ASP A 139 12.74 -7.37 -11.28
C ASP A 139 11.83 -7.98 -12.37
N SER A 140 12.47 -8.75 -13.27
CA SER A 140 11.82 -9.48 -14.37
C SER A 140 10.67 -10.40 -13.92
N PHE A 141 10.68 -10.83 -12.65
CA PHE A 141 9.59 -11.58 -12.03
C PHE A 141 8.25 -10.89 -12.29
N TYR A 142 8.11 -9.61 -11.91
CA TYR A 142 6.83 -8.90 -11.98
C TYR A 142 6.32 -8.77 -13.41
N PHE A 143 7.22 -8.41 -14.33
CA PHE A 143 6.90 -8.36 -15.75
C PHE A 143 6.39 -9.73 -16.23
N SER A 144 7.12 -10.80 -15.94
CA SER A 144 6.73 -12.14 -16.39
C SER A 144 5.48 -12.67 -15.70
N TRP A 145 5.20 -12.26 -14.45
CA TRP A 145 4.06 -12.71 -13.67
C TRP A 145 2.75 -12.07 -14.15
N PHE A 146 2.76 -10.74 -14.38
CA PHE A 146 1.60 -9.99 -14.89
C PHE A 146 1.14 -10.45 -16.28
N HIS A 147 2.05 -10.94 -17.12
CA HIS A 147 1.71 -11.39 -18.48
C HIS A 147 1.32 -12.87 -18.56
N ARG A 148 1.55 -13.67 -17.51
CA ARG A 148 1.20 -15.10 -17.48
C ARG A 148 -0.26 -15.36 -17.11
N SER A 149 -0.97 -14.34 -16.63
CA SER A 149 -2.16 -14.48 -15.80
C SER A 149 -3.31 -13.65 -16.32
#